data_AF-A0A420M8W9-F1
#
_entry.id   AF-A0A420M8W9-F1
#
_cell.length_a   1.000
_cell.length_b   1.000
_cell.length_c   1.000
_cell.angle_alpha   90.00
_cell.angle_beta   90.00
_cell.angle_gamma   90.00
#
_symmetry.space_group_name_H-M   'P 1'
#
loop_
_entity.id
_entity.type
_entity.pdbx_description
1 polymer ?
#
loop_
_entity_poly.entity_id
_entity_poly.type
_entity_poly.pdbx_seq_one_letter_code
_entity_poly.pdbx_strand_id
1 'polypeptide(L)'
;LIRPYKSSRNGRRAWNFGVINSGASMLSVTSADAPWRLVIPLDGASQWRFTDLKNDPLELEPLEKWSMEQLVGDVRNLYGEEASQWVVQADAVAQWWAWERKRLWGYKSTK
;
A
#
# COMPACT_ATOMS: atom_id res chain seq x y z
N LEU A 1 -21.01 1.92 -17.58
CA LEU A 1 -20.26 0.67 -17.77
C LEU A 1 -21.24 -0.46 -18.04
N ILE A 2 -20.96 -1.33 -19.01
CA ILE A 2 -21.82 -2.48 -19.35
C ILE A 2 -21.86 -3.53 -18.21
N ARG A 3 -20.90 -3.50 -17.27
CA ARG A 3 -20.93 -4.25 -16.01
C ARG A 3 -20.65 -3.32 -14.82
N PRO A 4 -21.41 -3.38 -13.72
CA PRO A 4 -21.11 -2.63 -12.51
C PRO A 4 -19.74 -3.01 -11.95
N TYR A 5 -18.95 -2.01 -11.57
CA TYR A 5 -17.67 -2.23 -10.90
C TYR A 5 -17.90 -2.75 -9.48
N LYS A 6 -17.09 -3.71 -9.03
CA LYS A 6 -17.14 -4.27 -7.68
C LYS A 6 -15.85 -3.93 -6.96
N SER A 7 -15.94 -3.03 -5.99
CA SER A 7 -14.80 -2.61 -5.15
C SER A 7 -14.35 -3.72 -4.20
N SER A 8 -15.25 -4.63 -3.82
CA SER A 8 -14.94 -5.83 -3.06
C SER A 8 -15.81 -7.03 -3.46
N ARG A 9 -15.31 -8.24 -3.23
CA ARG A 9 -16.03 -9.50 -3.44
C ARG A 9 -15.40 -10.63 -2.62
N ASN A 10 -16.23 -11.38 -1.87
CA ASN A 10 -15.81 -12.55 -1.08
C ASN A 10 -14.60 -12.27 -0.17
N GLY A 11 -14.63 -11.15 0.57
CA GLY A 11 -13.54 -10.74 1.46
C GLY A 11 -12.29 -10.23 0.76
N ARG A 12 -12.29 -10.10 -0.57
CA ARG A 12 -11.18 -9.52 -1.34
C ARG A 12 -11.53 -8.12 -1.80
N ARG A 13 -10.54 -7.22 -1.72
CA ARG A 13 -10.62 -5.85 -2.20
C ARG A 13 -10.02 -5.75 -3.60
N ALA A 14 -10.52 -4.82 -4.40
CA ALA A 14 -9.90 -4.48 -5.67
C ALA A 14 -8.71 -3.56 -5.43
N TRP A 15 -7.51 -4.14 -5.40
CA TRP A 15 -6.24 -3.45 -5.15
C TRP A 15 -5.67 -2.82 -6.43
N ASN A 16 -5.07 -1.64 -6.30
CA ASN A 16 -4.31 -0.96 -7.34
C ASN A 16 -2.87 -0.77 -6.87
N PHE A 17 -1.92 -0.95 -7.79
CA PHE A 17 -0.48 -0.84 -7.52
C PHE A 17 0.14 0.21 -8.42
N GLY A 18 1.00 1.06 -7.86
CA GLY A 18 1.78 2.06 -8.61
C GLY A 18 3.24 1.97 -8.25
N VAL A 19 4.12 1.74 -9.23
CA VAL A 19 5.57 1.78 -9.01
C VAL A 19 6.00 3.25 -8.96
N ILE A 20 6.67 3.65 -7.90
CA ILE A 20 7.23 5.00 -7.76
C ILE A 20 8.72 4.91 -8.06
N ASN A 21 9.19 5.74 -8.99
CA ASN A 21 10.55 5.84 -9.53
C ASN A 21 11.00 4.68 -10.46
N SER A 22 12.02 4.95 -11.28
CA SER A 22 12.59 4.03 -12.28
C SER A 22 13.33 2.84 -11.69
N GLY A 23 13.71 2.91 -10.41
CA GLY A 23 14.34 1.79 -9.67
C GLY A 23 13.32 0.87 -9.00
N ALA A 24 12.03 1.19 -9.06
CA ALA A 24 10.97 0.54 -8.28
C ALA A 24 11.32 0.45 -6.78
N SER A 25 11.98 1.48 -6.24
CA SER A 25 12.41 1.48 -4.84
C SER A 25 11.26 1.73 -3.87
N MET A 26 10.11 2.20 -4.38
CA MET A 26 8.89 2.39 -3.63
C MET A 26 7.68 1.86 -4.41
N LEU A 27 6.74 1.25 -3.68
CA LEU A 27 5.48 0.75 -4.23
C LEU A 27 4.30 1.44 -3.55
N SER A 28 3.40 2.01 -4.33
CA SER A 28 2.12 2.55 -3.88
C SER A 28 1.03 1.51 -3.99
N VAL A 29 0.17 1.43 -2.97
CA VAL A 29 -1.02 0.58 -2.95
C VAL A 29 -2.24 1.38 -2.52
N THR A 30 -3.35 1.20 -3.25
CA THR A 30 -4.68 1.67 -2.88
C THR A 30 -5.70 0.54 -3.08
N SER A 31 -6.91 0.68 -2.54
CA SER A 31 -8.03 -0.19 -2.87
C SER A 31 -9.25 0.62 -3.25
N ALA A 32 -10.16 0.04 -4.04
CA ALA A 32 -11.32 0.79 -4.53
C ALA A 32 -12.47 0.91 -3.52
N ASP A 33 -12.37 0.27 -2.36
CA ASP A 33 -13.34 0.29 -1.27
C ASP A 33 -12.93 1.17 -0.09
N ALA A 34 -11.73 1.76 -0.11
CA ALA A 34 -11.22 2.60 0.97
C ALA A 34 -10.49 3.83 0.41
N PRO A 35 -10.52 4.98 1.12
CA PRO A 35 -9.87 6.21 0.67
C PRO A 35 -8.37 6.26 1.02
N TRP A 36 -7.76 5.15 1.42
CA TRP A 36 -6.41 5.14 1.94
C TRP A 36 -5.37 4.77 0.88
N ARG A 37 -4.18 5.31 1.06
CA ARG A 37 -2.99 4.98 0.28
C ARG A 37 -1.85 4.60 1.21
N LEU A 38 -1.13 3.55 0.81
CA LEU A 38 0.10 3.11 1.46
C LEU A 38 1.24 3.15 0.44
N VAL A 39 2.33 3.84 0.76
CA VAL A 39 3.59 3.76 0.02
C VAL A 39 4.59 2.98 0.87
N ILE A 40 5.19 1.99 0.24
CA ILE A 40 6.03 0.98 0.88
C ILE A 40 7.46 1.12 0.34
N PRO A 41 8.45 1.28 1.22
CA PRO A 41 9.85 1.32 0.83
C PRO A 41 10.35 -0.11 0.56
N LEU A 42 10.93 -0.33 -0.62
CA LEU A 42 11.59 -1.58 -1.01
C LEU A 42 13.13 -1.47 -0.96
N ASP A 43 13.66 -0.27 -0.75
CA ASP A 43 15.09 0.04 -0.63
C ASP A 43 15.65 -0.09 0.80
N GLY A 44 14.79 -0.08 1.81
CA GLY A 44 15.21 -0.02 3.22
C GLY A 44 15.83 1.31 3.65
N ALA A 45 15.79 2.34 2.80
CA ALA A 45 16.34 3.67 3.07
C ALA A 45 15.25 4.75 3.12
N SER A 46 14.03 4.41 2.70
CA SER A 46 12.87 5.29 2.69
C SER A 46 11.88 4.92 3.80
N GLN A 47 11.04 5.87 4.22
CA GLN A 47 9.98 5.62 5.19
C GLN A 47 8.75 5.02 4.52
N TRP A 48 7.94 4.33 5.32
CA TRP A 48 6.57 4.02 4.97
C TRP A 48 5.73 5.28 5.05
N ARG A 49 4.79 5.44 4.12
CA ARG A 49 3.89 6.59 4.08
C ARG A 49 2.44 6.14 3.98
N PHE A 50 1.59 6.59 4.89
CA PHE A 50 0.15 6.42 4.84
C PHE A 50 -0.53 7.78 4.62
N THR A 51 -1.55 7.79 3.76
CA THR A 51 -2.38 8.98 3.53
C THR A 51 -3.86 8.61 3.48
N ASP A 52 -4.69 9.39 4.15
CA ASP A 52 -6.14 9.37 3.96
C ASP A 52 -6.54 10.37 2.87
N LEU A 53 -6.67 9.87 1.64
CA LEU A 53 -6.93 10.69 0.45
C LEU A 53 -8.31 11.35 0.48
N LYS A 54 -9.22 10.95 1.37
CA LYS A 54 -10.51 11.64 1.53
C LYS A 54 -10.32 13.01 2.17
N ASN A 55 -9.43 13.10 3.15
CA ASN A 55 -9.19 14.31 3.94
C ASN A 55 -7.92 15.06 3.47
N ASP A 56 -6.94 14.34 2.92
CA ASP A 56 -5.70 14.86 2.35
C ASP A 56 -5.49 14.35 0.90
N PRO A 57 -6.27 14.84 -0.07
CA PRO A 57 -6.22 14.36 -1.46
C PRO A 57 -4.92 14.73 -2.19
N LEU A 58 -4.17 15.71 -1.69
CA LEU A 58 -2.89 16.15 -2.25
C LEU A 58 -1.68 15.58 -1.51
N GLU A 59 -1.91 14.77 -0.46
CA GLU A 59 -0.88 14.13 0.34
C GLU A 59 0.11 15.13 0.96
N LEU A 60 -0.39 16.25 1.46
CA LEU A 60 0.41 17.31 2.08
C LEU A 60 0.83 16.99 3.51
N GLU A 61 0.03 16.20 4.24
CA GLU A 61 0.25 15.84 5.63
C GLU A 61 0.19 14.32 5.84
N PRO A 62 1.04 13.54 5.16
CA PRO A 62 1.02 12.09 5.29
C PRO A 62 1.62 11.65 6.63
N LEU A 63 1.20 10.47 7.10
CA LEU A 63 1.87 9.79 8.21
C LEU A 63 3.08 9.02 7.70
N GLU A 64 4.24 9.33 8.25
CA GLU A 64 5.49 8.67 7.88
C GLU A 64 6.16 7.97 9.06
N LYS A 65 6.59 6.72 8.86
CA LYS A 65 7.30 5.94 9.87
C LYS A 65 8.39 5.07 9.27
N TRP A 66 9.42 4.81 10.08
CA TRP A 66 10.53 3.93 9.71
C TRP A 66 10.19 2.44 9.84
N SER A 67 9.11 2.10 10.55
CA SER A 67 8.64 0.71 10.65
C SER A 67 7.13 0.60 10.42
N MET A 68 6.73 -0.54 9.86
CA MET A 68 5.34 -0.89 9.62
C MET A 68 4.54 -1.00 10.93
N GLU A 69 5.14 -1.50 12.00
CA GLU A 69 4.51 -1.60 13.32
C GLU A 69 4.14 -0.22 13.88
N GLN A 70 5.08 0.74 13.82
CA GLN A 70 4.82 2.11 14.25
C GLN A 70 3.73 2.77 13.40
N LEU A 71 3.77 2.55 12.08
CA LEU A 71 2.75 3.09 11.17
C LEU A 71 1.36 2.56 11.50
N VAL A 72 1.22 1.24 11.67
CA VAL A 72 -0.05 0.61 12.02
C VAL A 72 -0.57 1.11 13.37
N GLY A 73 0.31 1.29 14.35
CA GLY A 73 -0.03 1.86 15.66
C GLY A 73 -0.59 3.29 15.54
N ASP A 74 0.10 4.15 14.82
CA ASP A 74 -0.32 5.55 14.63
C ASP A 74 -1.59 5.65 13.78
N VAL A 75 -1.71 4.85 12.71
CA VAL A 75 -2.94 4.78 11.90
C VAL A 75 -4.12 4.32 12.73
N ARG A 76 -3.95 3.31 13.61
CA ARG A 76 -5.00 2.88 14.53
C ARG A 76 -5.45 4.02 15.44
N ASN A 77 -4.50 4.74 16.02
CA ASN A 77 -4.78 5.82 16.97
C ASN A 77 -5.48 7.02 16.31
N LEU A 78 -5.11 7.35 15.07
CA LEU A 78 -5.56 8.57 14.38
C LEU A 78 -6.75 8.33 13.44
N TYR A 79 -6.80 7.18 12.77
CA TYR A 79 -7.78 6.85 11.72
C TYR A 79 -8.64 5.62 12.05
N GLY A 80 -8.38 4.97 13.19
CA GLY A 80 -9.19 3.87 13.73
C GLY A 80 -8.75 2.48 13.30
N GLU A 81 -9.40 1.48 13.91
CA GLU A 81 -9.04 0.06 13.76
C GLU A 81 -9.15 -0.41 12.30
N GLU A 82 -10.20 0.01 11.57
CA GLU A 82 -10.41 -0.38 10.17
C GLU A 82 -9.25 0.08 9.26
N ALA A 83 -8.79 1.33 9.43
CA ALA A 83 -7.66 1.86 8.67
C ALA A 83 -6.38 1.07 8.98
N SER A 84 -6.15 0.75 10.25
CA SER A 84 -4.98 -0.03 10.66
C SER A 84 -4.98 -1.44 10.07
N GLN A 85 -6.14 -2.10 10.03
CA GLN A 85 -6.29 -3.43 9.43
C GLN A 85 -6.13 -3.38 7.91
N TRP A 86 -6.62 -2.31 7.28
CA TRP A 86 -6.39 -2.09 5.86
C TRP A 86 -4.91 -1.93 5.55
N VAL A 87 -4.16 -1.17 6.36
CA VAL A 87 -2.71 -0.98 6.18
C VAL A 87 -1.97 -2.32 6.25
N VAL A 88 -2.29 -3.19 7.22
CA VAL A 88 -1.74 -4.56 7.31
C VAL A 88 -2.05 -5.39 6.07
N GLN A 89 -3.29 -5.33 5.56
CA GLN A 89 -3.68 -6.05 4.34
C GLN A 89 -2.97 -5.50 3.10
N ALA A 90 -2.84 -4.17 3.00
CA ALA A 90 -2.20 -3.49 1.89
C ALA A 90 -0.72 -3.88 1.79
N ASP A 91 0.00 -3.92 2.91
CA ASP A 91 1.38 -4.40 2.96
C ASP A 91 1.51 -5.85 2.50
N ALA A 92 0.72 -6.76 3.07
CA ALA A 92 0.79 -8.17 2.70
C ALA A 92 0.60 -8.39 1.17
N VAL A 93 -0.35 -7.68 0.58
CA VAL A 93 -0.63 -7.75 -0.86
C VAL A 93 0.49 -7.08 -1.68
N ALA A 94 1.07 -5.99 -1.19
CA ALA A 94 2.19 -5.32 -1.82
C ALA A 94 3.44 -6.20 -1.90
N GLN A 95 3.81 -6.84 -0.79
CA GLN A 95 4.95 -7.75 -0.70
C GLN A 95 4.78 -8.93 -1.66
N TRP A 96 3.57 -9.53 -1.68
CA TRP A 96 3.23 -10.57 -2.65
C TRP A 96 3.40 -10.08 -4.09
N TRP A 97 2.86 -8.89 -4.41
CA TRP A 97 2.96 -8.34 -5.76
C TRP A 97 4.42 -8.09 -6.17
N ALA A 98 5.22 -7.51 -5.28
CA ALA A 98 6.63 -7.22 -5.53
C ALA A 98 7.43 -8.50 -5.80
N TRP A 99 7.20 -9.56 -5.00
CA TRP A 99 7.81 -10.85 -5.19
C TRP A 99 7.36 -11.52 -6.50
N GLU A 100 6.06 -11.49 -6.80
CA GLU A 100 5.50 -12.07 -8.01
C GLU A 100 6.03 -11.38 -9.27
N ARG A 101 6.27 -10.07 -9.22
CA ARG A 101 6.90 -9.33 -10.32
C ARG A 101 8.33 -9.79 -10.54
N LYS A 102 9.16 -9.87 -9.48
CA LYS A 102 10.51 -10.42 -9.59
C LYS A 102 10.51 -11.83 -10.22
N ARG A 103 9.58 -12.69 -9.79
CA ARG A 103 9.41 -14.04 -10.35
C ARG A 103 9.07 -14.02 -11.85
N LEU A 104 8.10 -13.22 -12.27
CA LEU A 104 7.67 -13.12 -13.67
C LEU A 104 8.77 -12.55 -14.58
N TRP A 105 9.58 -11.63 -14.08
CA TRP A 105 10.73 -11.07 -14.81
C TRP A 105 11.98 -11.97 -14.79
N GLY A 106 11.89 -13.16 -14.19
CA GLY A 106 13.03 -14.08 -14.09
C GLY A 106 14.19 -13.51 -13.27
N TYR A 107 13.93 -12.55 -12.38
CA TYR A 107 14.94 -11.96 -11.52
C TYR A 107 15.53 -13.04 -10.61
N LYS A 108 16.84 -13.29 -10.76
CA LYS A 108 17.61 -14.16 -9.88
C LYS A 108 18.41 -13.25 -8.96
N SER A 109 18.13 -13.30 -7.66
CA SER A 109 19.03 -12.67 -6.69
C SER A 109 20.35 -13.43 -6.75
N THR A 110 21.40 -12.80 -7.27
CA THR A 110 22.76 -13.29 -7.04
C THR A 110 22.98 -13.25 -5.53
N LYS A 111 23.19 -14.42 -4.94
CA LYS A 111 23.73 -14.56 -3.59
C LYS A 111 25.20 -14.22 -3.59
#